data_AF-A0A432T6X4-F1
#
_entry.id   AF-A0A432T6X4-F1
#
_cell.length_a   1.000
_cell.length_b   1.000
_cell.length_c   1.000
_cell.angle_alpha   90.00
_cell.angle_beta   90.00
_cell.angle_gamma   90.00
#
_symmetry.space_group_name_H-M   'P 1'
#
loop_
_entity.id
_entity.type
_entity.pdbx_description
1 polymer ?
#
loop_
_entity_poly.entity_id
_entity_poly.type
_entity_poly.pdbx_seq_one_letter_code
_entity_poly.pdbx_strand_id
1 'polypeptide(L)'
;ELDPKQKVAVGTEYNLVNRMRPNGNTYVLSSTKPECPTMNETTLEDLYLTLKSIEENAPINEILVDEHTVKYANLALERMLAIK
;
A
#
# COMPACT_ATOMS: atom_id res chain seq x y z
N GLU A 1 15.44 -8.05 -18.85
CA GLU A 1 15.86 -6.88 -18.06
C GLU A 1 15.85 -5.65 -18.96
N LEU A 2 15.49 -4.48 -18.42
CA LEU A 2 15.56 -3.22 -19.18
C LEU A 2 16.94 -2.61 -18.98
N ASP A 3 17.44 -1.88 -19.98
CA ASP A 3 18.65 -1.07 -19.84
C ASP A 3 18.45 -0.04 -18.71
N PRO A 4 19.36 0.09 -17.73
CA PRO A 4 19.29 1.11 -16.69
C PRO A 4 19.16 2.54 -17.20
N LYS A 5 19.60 2.83 -18.43
CA LYS A 5 19.46 4.13 -19.09
C LYS A 5 18.13 4.32 -19.80
N GLN A 6 17.37 3.25 -20.03
CA GLN A 6 16.07 3.33 -20.69
C GLN A 6 15.07 4.02 -19.77
N LYS A 7 14.49 5.13 -20.24
CA LYS A 7 13.44 5.84 -19.52
C LYS A 7 12.14 5.03 -19.56
N VAL A 8 11.50 4.88 -18.40
CA VAL A 8 10.24 4.12 -18.23
C VAL A 8 9.17 5.06 -17.68
N ALA A 9 8.07 5.22 -18.39
CA ALA A 9 6.88 5.89 -17.87
C ALA A 9 5.96 4.86 -17.20
N VAL A 10 5.54 5.13 -15.97
CA VAL A 10 4.75 4.21 -15.14
C VAL A 10 3.38 4.83 -14.88
N GLY A 11 2.33 4.12 -15.31
CA GLY A 11 0.93 4.52 -15.15
C GLY A 11 0.30 3.93 -13.89
N THR A 12 0.76 4.38 -12.73
CA THR A 12 0.26 3.95 -11.42
C THR A 12 0.26 5.13 -10.45
N GLU A 13 -0.05 4.88 -9.18
CA GLU A 13 -0.06 5.90 -8.15
C GLU A 13 1.34 6.48 -7.89
N TYR A 14 1.39 7.78 -7.60
CA TYR A 14 2.60 8.58 -7.51
C TYR A 14 3.63 8.03 -6.51
N ASN A 15 3.21 7.57 -5.33
CA ASN A 15 4.11 7.08 -4.30
C ASN A 15 4.83 5.80 -4.72
N LEU A 16 4.19 4.93 -5.51
CA LEU A 16 4.86 3.76 -6.08
C LEU A 16 5.93 4.18 -7.10
N VAL A 17 5.62 5.12 -8.00
CA VAL A 17 6.61 5.66 -8.94
C VAL A 17 7.78 6.31 -8.19
N ASN A 18 7.50 7.05 -7.12
CA ASN A 18 8.53 7.66 -6.27
C ASN A 18 9.40 6.59 -5.58
N ARG A 19 8.81 5.48 -5.11
CA ARG A 19 9.54 4.36 -4.50
C ARG A 19 10.46 3.64 -5.48
N MET A 20 10.17 3.66 -6.78
CA MET A 20 11.00 3.06 -7.82
C MET A 20 12.19 3.94 -8.26
N ARG A 21 12.23 5.23 -7.84
CA ARG A 21 13.27 6.20 -8.22
C ARG A 21 14.71 5.88 -7.82
N PRO A 22 15.05 5.00 -6.84
CA PRO A 22 16.44 4.56 -6.68
C PRO A 22 17.04 3.97 -7.97
N ASN A 23 16.21 3.52 -8.92
CA ASN A 23 16.63 3.09 -10.26
C ASN A 23 16.83 4.24 -11.27
N GLY A 24 16.49 5.49 -10.91
CA GLY A 24 16.78 6.74 -11.63
C GLY A 24 16.05 6.97 -12.96
N ASN A 25 15.46 5.93 -13.55
CA ASN A 25 14.94 5.95 -14.92
C ASN A 25 13.41 5.88 -15.02
N THR A 26 12.69 5.93 -13.90
CA THR A 26 11.22 5.84 -13.84
C THR A 26 10.55 7.20 -13.70
N TYR A 27 9.52 7.44 -14.50
CA TYR A 27 8.77 8.69 -14.59
C TYR A 27 7.26 8.44 -14.46
N VAL A 28 6.52 9.44 -14.01
CA VAL A 28 5.05 9.38 -13.96
C VAL A 28 4.51 9.53 -15.38
N LEU A 29 3.61 8.63 -15.79
CA LEU A 29 2.98 8.68 -17.13
C LEU A 29 1.94 9.80 -17.26
N SER A 30 1.21 10.09 -16.17
CA SER A 30 0.14 11.08 -16.14
C SER A 30 0.66 12.52 -16.23
N SER A 31 -0.10 13.40 -16.87
CA SER A 31 0.17 14.86 -16.92
C SER A 31 -0.11 15.57 -15.60
N THR A 32 -0.99 14.99 -14.78
CA THR A 32 -1.25 15.40 -13.39
C THR A 32 -0.67 14.37 -12.43
N LYS A 33 -0.48 14.74 -11.16
CA LYS A 33 -0.03 13.81 -10.13
C LYS A 33 -1.14 12.76 -9.86
N PRO A 34 -0.93 11.47 -10.19
CA PRO A 34 -1.93 10.45 -9.92
C PRO A 34 -1.85 10.06 -8.44
N GLU A 35 -2.82 10.50 -7.66
CA GLU A 35 -2.89 10.22 -6.22
C GLU A 35 -4.18 9.47 -5.91
N CYS A 36 -4.12 8.59 -4.91
CA CYS A 36 -5.31 8.01 -4.30
C CYS A 36 -5.59 8.77 -3.00
N PRO A 37 -6.68 9.58 -2.93
CA PRO A 37 -6.97 10.38 -1.74
C PRO A 37 -6.99 9.54 -0.46
N THR A 38 -7.63 8.37 -0.51
CA THR A 38 -7.75 7.45 0.63
C THR A 38 -6.40 6.92 1.13
N MET A 39 -5.41 6.70 0.25
CA MET A 39 -4.06 6.32 0.70
C MET A 39 -3.33 7.47 1.39
N ASN A 40 -3.65 8.72 1.05
CA ASN A 40 -3.04 9.91 1.64
C ASN A 40 -3.77 10.40 2.91
N GLU A 41 -4.85 9.71 3.33
CA GLU A 41 -5.52 9.99 4.60
C GLU A 41 -4.66 9.58 5.81
N THR A 42 -3.75 8.61 5.65
CA THR A 42 -2.86 8.15 6.73
C THR A 42 -1.64 9.07 6.86
N THR A 43 -1.50 9.72 8.00
CA THR A 43 -0.39 10.62 8.33
C THR A 43 0.62 9.99 9.30
N LEU A 44 1.75 10.68 9.51
CA LEU A 44 2.72 10.30 10.56
C LEU A 44 2.15 10.45 11.97
N GLU A 45 1.22 11.39 12.17
CA GLU A 45 0.53 11.57 13.44
C GLU A 45 -0.40 10.39 13.74
N ASP A 46 -1.17 9.93 12.74
CA ASP A 46 -2.01 8.74 12.88
C ASP A 46 -1.19 7.51 13.26
N LEU A 47 -0.03 7.33 12.61
CA LEU A 47 0.89 6.24 12.93
C LEU A 47 1.40 6.34 14.38
N TYR A 48 1.83 7.53 14.80
CA TYR A 48 2.32 7.77 16.17
C TYR A 48 1.23 7.46 17.20
N LEU A 49 0.02 8.02 17.02
CA LEU A 49 -1.10 7.82 17.94
C LEU A 49 -1.51 6.35 18.03
N THR A 50 -1.56 5.66 16.88
CA THR A 50 -1.86 4.23 16.83
C THR A 50 -0.84 3.43 17.64
N LEU A 51 0.47 3.65 17.41
CA LEU A 51 1.52 2.95 18.14
C LEU A 51 1.50 3.28 19.64
N LYS A 52 1.26 4.55 20.00
CA LYS A 52 1.17 4.97 21.40
C LYS A 52 0.01 4.31 22.12
N SER A 53 -1.14 4.20 21.47
CA SER A 53 -2.34 3.55 22.03
C SER A 53 -2.10 2.06 22.34
N ILE A 54 -1.32 1.37 21.49
CA ILE A 54 -0.94 -0.03 21.70
C ILE A 54 0.01 -0.15 22.89
N GLU A 55 1.00 0.74 22.99
CA GLU A 55 1.93 0.80 24.13
C GLU A 55 1.18 1.01 25.46
N GLU A 56 0.14 1.83 25.47
CA GLU A 56 -0.70 2.14 26.63
C GLU A 56 -1.77 1.06 26.95
N ASN A 57 -1.77 -0.07 26.23
CA ASN A 57 -2.80 -1.14 26.33
C ASN A 57 -4.24 -0.65 26.05
N ALA A 58 -4.39 0.38 25.22
CA ALA A 58 -5.67 0.94 24.82
C ALA A 58 -5.74 1.11 23.29
N PRO A 59 -5.67 0.00 22.51
CA PRO A 59 -5.59 0.08 21.06
C PRO A 59 -6.80 0.81 20.44
N ILE A 60 -6.51 1.74 19.54
CA ILE A 60 -7.54 2.43 18.73
C ILE A 60 -7.73 1.74 17.39
N ASN A 61 -8.92 1.87 16.80
CA ASN A 61 -9.23 1.43 15.44
C ASN A 61 -8.92 -0.06 15.18
N GLU A 62 -9.08 -0.92 16.19
CA GLU A 62 -8.92 -2.36 16.04
C GLU A 62 -9.89 -2.90 14.99
N ILE A 63 -9.37 -3.61 13.99
CA ILE A 63 -10.17 -4.20 12.93
C ILE A 63 -10.74 -5.52 13.44
N LEU A 64 -12.04 -5.53 13.72
CA LEU A 64 -12.79 -6.72 14.09
C LEU A 64 -13.61 -7.22 12.89
N VAL A 65 -13.53 -8.52 12.63
CA VAL A 65 -14.22 -9.17 11.51
C VAL A 65 -14.96 -10.39 12.05
N ASP A 66 -16.20 -10.60 11.60
CA ASP A 66 -17.01 -11.74 12.05
C ASP A 66 -16.48 -13.09 11.54
N GLU A 67 -16.76 -14.17 12.28
CA GLU A 67 -16.23 -15.50 11.99
C GLU A 67 -16.60 -16.01 10.59
N HIS A 68 -17.79 -15.66 10.10
CA HIS A 68 -18.26 -16.08 8.79
C HIS A 68 -17.43 -15.39 7.69
N THR A 69 -17.22 -14.08 7.78
CA THR A 69 -16.38 -13.32 6.85
C THR A 69 -14.92 -13.80 6.89
N VAL A 70 -14.35 -13.99 8.08
CA VAL A 70 -12.97 -14.51 8.24
C VAL A 70 -12.80 -15.84 7.52
N LYS A 71 -13.73 -16.79 7.73
CA LYS A 71 -13.66 -18.13 7.14
C LYS A 71 -13.59 -18.09 5.61
N TYR A 72 -14.51 -17.37 4.97
CA TYR A 72 -14.60 -17.40 3.51
C TYR A 72 -13.60 -16.46 2.82
N ALA A 73 -13.22 -15.36 3.45
CA ALA A 73 -12.12 -14.51 2.95
C ALA A 73 -10.79 -15.27 2.95
N ASN A 74 -10.48 -16.00 4.03
CA ASN A 74 -9.27 -16.81 4.10
C ASN A 74 -9.25 -17.93 3.06
N LEU A 75 -10.36 -18.64 2.85
CA LEU A 75 -10.42 -19.68 1.80
C LEU A 75 -10.12 -19.12 0.40
N ALA A 76 -10.62 -17.93 0.08
CA ALA A 76 -10.33 -17.28 -1.21
C ALA A 76 -8.85 -16.88 -1.31
N LEU A 77 -8.28 -16.32 -0.24
CA LEU A 77 -6.87 -15.94 -0.17
C LEU A 77 -5.94 -17.16 -0.27
N GLU A 78 -6.23 -18.24 0.45
CA GLU A 78 -5.47 -19.51 0.39
C GLU A 78 -5.45 -20.08 -1.03
N ARG A 79 -6.58 -20.07 -1.73
CA ARG A 79 -6.66 -20.51 -3.13
C ARG A 79 -5.82 -19.64 -4.06
N MET A 80 -5.83 -18.32 -3.87
CA MET A 80 -5.01 -17.39 -4.65
C MET A 80 -3.51 -17.67 -4.45
N LEU A 81 -3.09 -17.88 -3.20
CA LEU A 81 -1.69 -18.13 -2.85
C LEU A 81 -1.21 -19.54 -3.23
N ALA A 82 -2.11 -20.51 -3.35
CA ALA A 82 -1.78 -21.87 -3.77
C ALA A 82 -1.47 -22.00 -5.27
N ILE A 83 -1.87 -21.02 -6.08
CA ILE A 83 -1.56 -20.96 -7.50
C ILE A 83 -0.15 -20.38 -7.66
N LYS A 84 0.80 -21.22 -8.05
CA LYS A 84 2.16 -20.81 -8.45
C LYS A 84 2.19 -20.27 -9.86
#